data_AF-A0A4Q2UHD0-F1
#
_entry.id   AF-A0A4Q2UHD0-F1
#
_cell.length_a   1.000
_cell.length_b   1.000
_cell.length_c   1.000
_cell.angle_alpha   90.00
_cell.angle_beta   90.00
_cell.angle_gamma   90.00
#
_symmetry.space_group_name_H-M   'P 1'
#
loop_
_entity.id
_entity.type
_entity.pdbx_description
1 polymer ?
#
loop_
_entity_poly.entity_id
_entity_poly.type
_entity_poly.pdbx_seq_one_letter_code
_entity_poly.pdbx_strand_id
1 'polypeptide(L)'
;MTSLAHSSYDFRAIDWKRIGLFWLLACLISWGGSYMAGALMPAGSWAASRIDTSIPVSLGPLLAGLLVFRRVGPVSWAGSQPLRSWLILALLPLGWLVAAGTGYDITTDALTRNVLFTVSVLVYCVGEEWGWRGFLYEALLPLPVMTRSVVSGLLWFGWHFVFYKDLLNLNFALTFLGMILIGAYGLNAAVTRTRSVAVVVCLHALTKTSLPAPYSWAVIGAIIVLLITWPSNRVTTPVDAETLVPEEH
;
A
#
# COMPACT_ATOMS: atom_id res chain seq x y z
N MET A 1 18.40 32.77 -15.46
CA MET A 1 18.11 31.48 -16.10
C MET A 1 18.79 30.39 -15.30
N THR A 2 18.08 29.80 -14.35
CA THR A 2 18.57 28.73 -13.48
C THR A 2 18.60 27.42 -14.26
N SER A 3 19.80 26.88 -14.43
CA SER A 3 20.05 25.56 -15.02
C SER A 3 19.35 24.50 -14.16
N LEU A 4 18.29 23.89 -14.69
CA LEU A 4 17.70 22.68 -14.12
C LEU A 4 18.69 21.54 -14.38
N ALA A 5 19.50 21.21 -13.37
CA ALA A 5 20.28 19.99 -13.39
C ALA A 5 19.31 18.80 -13.51
N HIS A 6 19.22 18.24 -14.71
CA HIS A 6 18.60 16.94 -14.90
C HIS A 6 19.45 15.90 -14.15
N SER A 7 19.03 15.60 -12.93
CA SER A 7 19.39 14.34 -12.26
C SER A 7 19.12 13.22 -13.25
N SER A 8 20.18 12.61 -13.78
CA SER A 8 20.06 11.51 -14.73
C SER A 8 19.56 10.30 -13.95
N TYR A 9 18.31 9.90 -14.21
CA TYR A 9 17.75 8.68 -13.65
C TYR A 9 18.59 7.49 -14.12
N ASP A 10 19.15 6.73 -13.18
CA ASP A 10 20.07 5.63 -13.48
C ASP A 10 19.42 4.27 -13.24
N PHE A 11 19.04 3.61 -14.34
CA PHE A 11 18.54 2.23 -14.32
C PHE A 11 19.60 1.21 -13.90
N ARG A 12 20.90 1.54 -14.04
CA ARG A 12 22.02 0.67 -13.70
C ARG A 12 22.29 0.66 -12.20
N ALA A 13 21.85 1.68 -11.48
CA ALA A 13 21.91 1.75 -10.02
C ALA A 13 20.90 0.81 -9.32
N ILE A 14 20.00 0.18 -10.08
CA ILE A 14 18.93 -0.68 -9.54
C ILE A 14 19.41 -2.12 -9.46
N ASP A 15 19.25 -2.73 -8.28
CA ASP A 15 19.50 -4.15 -8.06
C ASP A 15 18.33 -5.00 -8.58
N TRP A 16 18.28 -5.18 -9.90
CA TRP A 16 17.25 -5.99 -10.57
C TRP A 16 17.24 -7.45 -10.14
N LYS A 17 18.39 -8.00 -9.72
CA LYS A 17 18.46 -9.38 -9.23
C LYS A 17 17.66 -9.55 -7.94
N ARG A 18 17.80 -8.60 -7.02
CA ARG A 18 17.07 -8.58 -5.76
C ARG A 18 15.58 -8.30 -5.93
N ILE A 19 15.22 -7.41 -6.86
CA ILE A 19 13.80 -7.18 -7.23
C ILE A 19 13.18 -8.45 -7.82
N GLY A 20 13.89 -9.13 -8.72
CA GLY A 20 13.44 -10.40 -9.30
C GLY A 20 13.27 -11.48 -8.22
N LEU A 21 14.24 -11.62 -7.31
CA LEU A 21 14.15 -12.55 -6.19
C LEU A 21 12.95 -12.24 -5.27
N PHE A 22 12.75 -10.97 -4.91
CA PHE A 22 11.58 -10.53 -4.16
C PHE A 22 10.28 -10.94 -4.84
N TRP A 23 10.15 -10.64 -6.14
CA TRP A 23 8.92 -10.91 -6.87
C TRP A 23 8.63 -12.41 -6.99
N LEU A 24 9.66 -13.22 -7.25
CA LEU A 24 9.54 -14.68 -7.29
C LEU A 24 9.11 -15.26 -5.95
N LEU A 25 9.75 -14.85 -4.85
CA LEU A 25 9.37 -15.28 -3.50
C LEU A 25 7.94 -14.84 -3.15
N ALA A 26 7.56 -13.60 -3.48
CA ALA A 26 6.22 -13.09 -3.25
C ALA A 26 5.19 -13.95 -3.99
N CYS A 27 5.44 -14.29 -5.25
CA CYS A 27 4.59 -15.18 -6.03
C CYS A 27 4.48 -16.59 -5.42
N LEU A 28 5.60 -17.24 -5.11
CA LEU A 28 5.62 -18.61 -4.58
C LEU A 28 4.93 -18.73 -3.22
N ILE A 29 5.17 -17.77 -2.32
CA ILE A 29 4.56 -17.77 -0.99
C ILE A 29 3.06 -17.47 -1.11
N SER A 30 2.67 -16.49 -1.92
CA SER A 30 1.25 -16.17 -2.14
C SER A 30 0.48 -17.28 -2.82
N TRP A 31 1.12 -18.04 -3.71
CA TRP A 31 0.56 -19.26 -4.30
C TRP A 31 0.20 -20.26 -3.21
N GLY A 32 1.16 -20.62 -2.35
CA GLY A 32 0.93 -21.50 -1.20
C GLY A 32 -0.13 -20.94 -0.25
N GLY A 33 -0.07 -19.63 0.01
CA GLY A 33 -1.07 -18.89 0.79
C GLY A 33 -2.48 -19.04 0.24
N SER A 34 -2.66 -19.07 -1.09
CA SER A 34 -3.99 -19.24 -1.70
C SER A 34 -4.62 -20.62 -1.38
N TYR A 35 -3.81 -21.69 -1.34
CA TYR A 35 -4.28 -23.00 -0.89
C TYR A 35 -4.55 -23.04 0.61
N MET A 36 -3.68 -22.43 1.41
CA MET A 36 -3.88 -22.31 2.86
C MET A 36 -5.17 -21.55 3.19
N ALA A 37 -5.48 -20.48 2.45
CA ALA A 37 -6.73 -19.75 2.60
C ALA A 37 -7.96 -20.66 2.41
N GLY A 38 -7.95 -21.47 1.36
CA GLY A 38 -9.04 -22.44 1.11
C GLY A 38 -9.18 -23.51 2.20
N ALA A 39 -8.07 -23.93 2.81
CA ALA A 39 -8.07 -24.93 3.87
C ALA A 39 -8.45 -24.37 5.25
N LEU A 40 -7.93 -23.19 5.60
CA LEU A 40 -8.14 -22.55 6.91
C LEU A 40 -9.46 -21.80 7.00
N MET A 41 -9.96 -21.26 5.89
CA MET A 41 -11.16 -20.45 5.82
C MET A 41 -12.05 -20.92 4.67
N PRO A 42 -12.57 -22.16 4.74
CA PRO A 42 -13.42 -22.69 3.68
C PRO A 42 -14.68 -21.85 3.51
N ALA A 43 -15.21 -21.82 2.28
CA ALA A 43 -16.40 -21.06 1.94
C ALA A 43 -17.58 -21.45 2.86
N GLY A 44 -18.31 -20.43 3.35
CA GLY A 44 -19.43 -20.62 4.30
C GLY A 44 -19.01 -20.79 5.76
N SER A 45 -17.71 -20.86 6.08
CA SER A 45 -17.24 -20.86 7.47
C SER A 45 -17.50 -19.52 8.16
N TRP A 46 -17.54 -19.53 9.50
CA TRP A 46 -17.61 -18.32 10.32
C TRP A 46 -16.47 -17.34 9.97
N ALA A 47 -15.25 -17.84 9.79
CA ALA A 47 -14.09 -17.01 9.44
C ALA A 47 -14.26 -16.34 8.06
N ALA A 48 -14.66 -17.11 7.03
CA ALA A 48 -14.88 -16.57 5.68
C ALA A 48 -15.98 -15.50 5.62
N SER A 49 -16.92 -15.49 6.58
CA SER A 49 -17.96 -14.47 6.67
C SER A 49 -17.53 -13.16 7.36
N ARG A 50 -16.39 -13.14 8.07
CA ARG A 50 -15.99 -12.04 8.97
C ARG A 50 -14.56 -11.55 8.76
N ILE A 51 -13.74 -12.29 8.02
CA ILE A 51 -12.32 -12.03 7.82
C ILE A 51 -12.03 -12.09 6.33
N ASP A 52 -11.18 -11.19 5.84
CA ASP A 52 -10.64 -11.23 4.48
C ASP A 52 -9.84 -12.52 4.30
N THR A 53 -10.40 -13.45 3.54
CA THR A 53 -9.81 -14.76 3.27
C THR A 53 -8.51 -14.67 2.49
N SER A 54 -8.18 -13.51 1.93
CA SER A 54 -6.92 -13.30 1.19
C SER A 54 -5.71 -12.99 2.08
N ILE A 55 -5.86 -12.86 3.41
CA ILE A 55 -4.72 -12.65 4.34
C ILE A 55 -3.53 -13.59 4.09
N PRO A 56 -3.70 -14.92 3.94
CA PRO A 56 -2.57 -15.80 3.69
C PRO A 56 -1.81 -15.46 2.39
N VAL A 57 -2.51 -14.92 1.39
CA VAL A 57 -1.92 -14.50 0.12
C VAL A 57 -1.04 -13.26 0.33
N SER A 58 -1.42 -12.30 1.18
CA SER A 58 -0.60 -11.10 1.43
C SER A 58 0.68 -11.36 2.22
N LEU A 59 0.82 -12.54 2.83
CA LEU A 59 2.08 -12.96 3.44
C LEU A 59 3.22 -13.08 2.42
N GLY A 60 2.92 -13.25 1.13
CA GLY A 60 3.95 -13.34 0.10
C GLY A 60 4.81 -12.08 -0.01
N PRO A 61 4.25 -10.92 -0.39
CA PRO A 61 4.99 -9.66 -0.41
C PRO A 61 5.63 -9.31 0.95
N LEU A 62 4.96 -9.61 2.07
CA LEU A 62 5.50 -9.37 3.41
C LEU A 62 6.79 -10.16 3.66
N LEU A 63 6.72 -11.48 3.56
CA LEU A 63 7.83 -12.38 3.88
C LEU A 63 8.93 -12.25 2.83
N ALA A 64 8.60 -12.17 1.54
CA ALA A 64 9.56 -11.90 0.49
C ALA A 64 10.30 -10.59 0.75
N GLY A 65 9.55 -9.54 1.09
CA GLY A 65 10.08 -8.26 1.55
C GLY A 65 11.06 -8.48 2.69
N LEU A 66 10.63 -9.01 3.84
CA LEU A 66 11.49 -9.21 5.01
C LEU A 66 12.76 -10.04 4.73
N LEU A 67 12.66 -11.08 3.90
CA LEU A 67 13.78 -11.95 3.54
C LEU A 67 14.82 -11.24 2.68
N VAL A 68 14.36 -10.45 1.71
CA VAL A 68 15.27 -9.73 0.81
C VAL A 68 15.61 -8.34 1.32
N PHE A 69 14.89 -7.77 2.29
CA PHE A 69 14.96 -6.35 2.65
C PHE A 69 16.15 -6.03 3.55
N ARG A 70 16.75 -4.88 3.23
CA ARG A 70 17.73 -4.16 4.03
C ARG A 70 17.20 -2.75 4.01
N ARG A 71 16.63 -2.31 5.13
CA ARG A 71 16.15 -0.93 5.27
C ARG A 71 17.32 0.01 5.11
N VAL A 72 17.30 0.78 4.05
CA VAL A 72 18.29 1.81 3.76
C VAL A 72 17.64 3.11 3.29
N GLY A 73 16.36 3.06 2.91
CA GLY A 73 15.64 4.23 2.41
C GLY A 73 14.85 4.99 3.49
N PRO A 74 14.14 6.03 3.05
CA PRO A 74 13.47 6.98 3.94
C PRO A 74 12.06 6.52 4.36
N VAL A 75 11.59 5.33 3.93
CA VAL A 75 10.23 4.85 4.21
C VAL A 75 10.20 4.14 5.56
N SER A 76 9.21 4.50 6.38
CA SER A 76 8.96 3.85 7.67
C SER A 76 7.49 3.50 7.82
N TRP A 77 7.15 2.78 8.88
CA TRP A 77 5.75 2.43 9.15
C TRP A 77 4.86 3.66 9.23
N ALA A 78 5.26 4.66 10.03
CA ALA A 78 4.46 5.85 10.30
C ALA A 78 4.89 7.08 9.48
N GLY A 79 5.97 6.96 8.69
CA GLY A 79 6.49 8.00 7.81
C GLY A 79 6.96 9.27 8.52
N SER A 80 6.86 10.40 7.82
CA SER A 80 7.37 11.68 8.33
C SER A 80 6.46 12.33 9.36
N GLN A 81 5.20 11.90 9.49
CA GLN A 81 4.25 12.42 10.48
C GLN A 81 3.46 11.29 11.13
N PRO A 82 4.02 10.68 12.19
CA PRO A 82 3.44 9.49 12.80
C PRO A 82 1.99 9.67 13.25
N LEU A 83 1.66 10.79 13.89
CA LEU A 83 0.29 11.07 14.36
C LEU A 83 -0.70 11.08 13.19
N ARG A 84 -0.39 11.76 12.08
CA ARG A 84 -1.28 11.80 10.90
C ARG A 84 -1.44 10.43 10.25
N SER A 85 -0.37 9.63 10.20
CA SER A 85 -0.43 8.25 9.69
C SER A 85 -1.37 7.38 10.52
N TRP A 86 -1.27 7.46 11.86
CA TRP A 86 -2.17 6.72 12.75
C TRP A 86 -3.61 7.19 12.66
N LEU A 87 -3.83 8.51 12.56
CA LEU A 87 -5.17 9.06 12.34
C LEU A 87 -5.77 8.53 11.03
N ILE A 88 -5.03 8.58 9.93
CA ILE A 88 -5.49 8.03 8.64
C ILE A 88 -5.84 6.55 8.75
N LEU A 89 -5.00 5.74 9.39
CA LEU A 89 -5.24 4.31 9.55
C LEU A 89 -6.51 4.02 10.38
N ALA A 90 -6.79 4.85 11.39
CA ALA A 90 -7.96 4.70 12.24
C ALA A 90 -9.27 5.11 11.56
N LEU A 91 -9.25 5.93 10.50
CA LEU A 91 -10.47 6.44 9.87
C LEU A 91 -11.39 5.34 9.34
N LEU A 92 -10.85 4.23 8.84
CA LEU A 92 -11.65 3.13 8.30
C LEU A 92 -12.50 2.40 9.37
N PRO A 93 -11.91 1.84 10.44
CA PRO A 93 -12.72 1.22 11.50
C PRO A 93 -13.60 2.26 12.23
N LEU A 94 -13.14 3.50 12.39
CA LEU A 94 -13.96 4.58 12.97
C LEU A 94 -15.15 4.94 12.07
N GLY A 95 -15.00 4.85 10.75
CA GLY A 95 -16.09 5.09 9.80
C GLY A 95 -17.31 4.21 10.05
N TRP A 96 -17.10 2.93 10.39
CA TRP A 96 -18.18 2.02 10.77
C TRP A 96 -18.86 2.40 12.09
N LEU A 97 -18.07 2.82 13.08
CA LEU A 97 -18.60 3.25 14.37
C LEU A 97 -19.42 4.54 14.22
N VAL A 98 -18.96 5.47 13.39
CA VAL A 98 -19.70 6.69 13.05
C VAL A 98 -20.98 6.36 12.27
N ALA A 99 -20.94 5.43 11.33
CA ALA A 99 -22.13 5.01 10.59
C ALA A 99 -23.21 4.50 11.55
N ALA A 100 -22.87 3.55 12.43
CA ALA A 100 -23.80 3.03 13.43
C ALA A 100 -24.29 4.13 14.39
N GLY A 101 -23.39 5.00 14.88
CA GLY A 101 -23.73 6.06 15.82
C GLY A 101 -24.59 7.19 15.25
N THR A 102 -24.61 7.36 13.93
CA THR A 102 -25.39 8.42 13.22
C THR A 102 -26.71 7.91 12.65
N GLY A 103 -27.13 6.70 13.02
CA GLY A 103 -28.45 6.17 12.66
C GLY A 103 -28.49 5.39 11.35
N TYR A 104 -27.33 4.95 10.81
CA TYR A 104 -27.35 3.92 9.77
C TYR A 104 -27.96 2.65 10.35
N ASP A 105 -29.06 2.18 9.76
CA ASP A 105 -29.78 1.00 10.22
C ASP A 105 -28.92 -0.25 9.98
N ILE A 106 -28.21 -0.65 11.04
CA ILE A 106 -27.31 -1.80 11.04
C ILE A 106 -27.48 -2.56 12.34
N THR A 107 -27.66 -3.88 12.23
CA THR A 107 -27.71 -4.74 13.40
C THR A 107 -26.34 -4.82 14.07
N THR A 108 -26.31 -5.11 15.38
CA THR A 108 -25.05 -5.28 16.12
C THR A 108 -24.17 -6.37 15.50
N ASP A 109 -24.74 -7.50 15.07
CA ASP A 109 -23.98 -8.56 14.39
C ASP A 109 -23.39 -8.07 13.06
N ALA A 110 -24.16 -7.34 12.25
CA ALA A 110 -23.67 -6.78 11.00
C ALA A 110 -22.55 -5.75 11.22
N LEU A 111 -22.65 -4.91 12.26
CA LEU A 111 -21.59 -3.98 12.63
C LEU A 111 -20.32 -4.72 13.04
N THR A 112 -20.42 -5.70 13.94
CA THR A 112 -19.28 -6.52 14.36
C THR A 112 -18.62 -7.20 13.17
N ARG A 113 -19.40 -7.81 12.27
CA ARG A 113 -18.90 -8.46 11.05
C ARG A 113 -18.13 -7.47 10.17
N ASN A 114 -18.70 -6.30 9.91
CA ASN A 114 -18.07 -5.30 9.04
C ASN A 114 -16.80 -4.68 9.66
N VAL A 115 -16.78 -4.46 10.97
CA VAL A 115 -15.57 -3.98 11.68
C VAL A 115 -14.47 -5.04 11.64
N LEU A 116 -14.78 -6.29 11.96
CA LEU A 116 -13.82 -7.40 11.87
C LEU A 116 -13.27 -7.56 10.45
N PHE A 117 -14.15 -7.50 9.45
CA PHE A 117 -13.75 -7.57 8.06
C PHE A 117 -12.83 -6.39 7.69
N THR A 118 -13.16 -5.17 8.08
CA THR A 118 -12.33 -3.99 7.83
C THR A 118 -10.96 -4.09 8.48
N VAL A 119 -10.89 -4.56 9.73
CA VAL A 119 -9.61 -4.80 10.42
C VAL A 119 -8.80 -5.88 9.72
N SER A 120 -9.45 -6.95 9.26
CA SER A 120 -8.77 -8.02 8.52
C SER A 120 -8.26 -7.57 7.14
N VAL A 121 -8.99 -6.68 6.45
CA VAL A 121 -8.53 -6.03 5.21
C VAL A 121 -7.31 -5.15 5.50
N LEU A 122 -7.30 -4.41 6.61
CA LEU A 122 -6.11 -3.65 7.00
C LEU A 122 -4.90 -4.58 7.20
N VAL A 123 -5.08 -5.70 7.91
CA VAL A 123 -4.02 -6.73 8.09
C VAL A 123 -3.55 -7.28 6.75
N TYR A 124 -4.47 -7.60 5.84
CA TYR A 124 -4.15 -8.00 4.49
C TYR A 124 -3.28 -6.95 3.78
N CYS A 125 -3.71 -5.69 3.78
CA CYS A 125 -3.01 -4.59 3.15
C CYS A 125 -1.65 -4.31 3.82
N VAL A 126 -1.49 -4.51 5.13
CA VAL A 126 -0.17 -4.45 5.80
C VAL A 126 0.81 -5.41 5.13
N GLY A 127 0.38 -6.66 4.92
CA GLY A 127 1.24 -7.68 4.33
C GLY A 127 1.69 -7.32 2.92
N GLU A 128 0.75 -6.86 2.09
CA GLU A 128 1.04 -6.40 0.73
C GLU A 128 1.95 -5.16 0.70
N GLU A 129 1.53 -4.09 1.36
CA GLU A 129 2.18 -2.78 1.24
C GLU A 129 3.56 -2.74 1.89
N TRP A 130 3.83 -3.60 2.86
CA TRP A 130 5.18 -3.74 3.39
C TRP A 130 6.17 -4.21 2.32
N GLY A 131 5.77 -5.17 1.48
CA GLY A 131 6.58 -5.61 0.35
C GLY A 131 6.61 -4.59 -0.79
N TRP A 132 5.45 -4.14 -1.24
CA TRP A 132 5.34 -3.30 -2.44
C TRP A 132 5.81 -1.86 -2.21
N ARG A 133 5.39 -1.21 -1.12
CA ARG A 133 5.67 0.21 -0.82
C ARG A 133 6.74 0.39 0.24
N GLY A 134 7.04 -0.65 1.03
CA GLY A 134 8.23 -0.69 1.88
C GLY A 134 9.46 -1.09 1.07
N PHE A 135 9.57 -2.36 0.67
CA PHE A 135 10.76 -2.85 -0.04
C PHE A 135 10.88 -2.34 -1.48
N LEU A 136 9.90 -2.66 -2.35
CA LEU A 136 10.05 -2.47 -3.80
C LEU A 136 10.13 -0.98 -4.17
N TYR A 137 9.34 -0.13 -3.51
CA TYR A 137 9.43 1.32 -3.68
C TYR A 137 10.83 1.87 -3.38
N GLU A 138 11.47 1.39 -2.30
CA GLU A 138 12.84 1.81 -1.96
C GLU A 138 13.86 1.30 -2.99
N ALA A 139 13.74 0.05 -3.43
CA ALA A 139 14.60 -0.52 -4.45
C ALA A 139 14.53 0.23 -5.80
N LEU A 140 13.41 0.90 -6.07
CA LEU A 140 13.16 1.68 -7.28
C LEU A 140 13.34 3.20 -7.07
N LEU A 141 13.88 3.65 -5.94
CA LEU A 141 14.12 5.08 -5.66
C LEU A 141 14.91 5.83 -6.74
N PRO A 142 15.90 5.23 -7.43
CA PRO A 142 16.62 5.88 -8.54
C PRO A 142 15.74 6.26 -9.74
N LEU A 143 14.53 5.71 -9.86
CA LEU A 143 13.59 6.00 -10.95
C LEU A 143 12.64 7.14 -10.61
N PRO A 144 12.14 7.91 -11.60
CA PRO A 144 11.07 8.86 -11.37
C PRO A 144 9.79 8.13 -10.92
N VAL A 145 8.93 8.85 -10.18
CA VAL A 145 7.71 8.27 -9.60
C VAL A 145 6.82 7.58 -10.65
N MET A 146 6.74 8.14 -11.87
CA MET A 146 5.94 7.56 -12.95
C MET A 146 6.50 6.19 -13.39
N THR A 147 7.77 6.12 -13.75
CA THR A 147 8.42 4.86 -14.16
C THR A 147 8.39 3.83 -13.05
N ARG A 148 8.66 4.24 -11.81
CA ARG A 148 8.54 3.38 -10.63
C ARG A 148 7.14 2.80 -10.47
N SER A 149 6.11 3.61 -10.74
CA SER A 149 4.72 3.18 -10.66
C SER A 149 4.33 2.21 -11.75
N VAL A 150 4.83 2.40 -12.97
CA VAL A 150 4.65 1.41 -14.05
C VAL A 150 5.33 0.09 -13.69
N VAL A 151 6.60 0.11 -13.27
CA VAL A 151 7.33 -1.12 -12.90
C VAL A 151 6.66 -1.82 -11.72
N SER A 152 6.35 -1.08 -10.65
CA SER A 152 5.67 -1.62 -9.47
C SER A 152 4.29 -2.19 -9.82
N GLY A 153 3.50 -1.47 -10.62
CA GLY A 153 2.18 -1.91 -11.06
C GLY A 153 2.23 -3.17 -11.94
N LEU A 154 3.19 -3.30 -12.85
CA LEU A 154 3.35 -4.50 -13.67
C LEU A 154 3.76 -5.72 -12.84
N LEU A 155 4.68 -5.55 -11.88
CA LEU A 155 5.07 -6.63 -10.97
C LEU A 155 3.91 -7.03 -10.06
N TRP A 156 3.16 -6.05 -9.53
CA TRP A 156 2.00 -6.29 -8.69
C TRP A 156 0.86 -6.96 -9.47
N PHE A 157 0.59 -6.56 -10.71
CA PHE A 157 -0.34 -7.24 -11.61
C PHE A 157 0.09 -8.68 -11.91
N GLY A 158 1.37 -8.88 -12.25
CA GLY A 158 1.95 -10.20 -12.50
C GLY A 158 1.81 -11.16 -11.31
N TRP A 159 1.94 -10.64 -10.09
CA TRP A 159 1.75 -11.42 -8.86
C TRP A 159 0.32 -11.98 -8.72
N HIS A 160 -0.71 -11.26 -9.18
CA HIS A 160 -2.09 -11.73 -9.09
C HIS A 160 -2.40 -12.95 -9.96
N PHE A 161 -1.67 -13.17 -11.08
CA PHE A 161 -1.88 -14.35 -11.93
C PHE A 161 -1.71 -15.68 -11.20
N VAL A 162 -0.98 -15.66 -10.09
CA VAL A 162 -0.61 -16.87 -9.36
C VAL A 162 -1.78 -17.41 -8.54
N PHE A 163 -2.75 -16.58 -8.18
CA PHE A 163 -3.89 -17.00 -7.34
C PHE A 163 -5.25 -16.49 -7.85
N TYR A 164 -5.29 -15.57 -8.81
CA TYR A 164 -6.53 -14.97 -9.29
C TYR A 164 -6.93 -15.49 -10.68
N LYS A 165 -7.81 -16.51 -10.68
CA LYS A 165 -8.21 -17.23 -11.90
C LYS A 165 -8.95 -16.38 -12.92
N ASP A 166 -9.63 -15.32 -12.49
CA ASP A 166 -10.41 -14.45 -13.37
C ASP A 166 -9.51 -13.70 -14.37
N LEU A 167 -8.20 -13.59 -14.10
CA LEU A 167 -7.22 -13.00 -15.02
C LEU A 167 -6.97 -13.84 -16.29
N LEU A 168 -7.50 -15.07 -16.36
CA LEU A 168 -7.52 -15.84 -17.61
C LEU A 168 -8.52 -15.27 -18.63
N ASN A 169 -9.48 -14.47 -18.18
CA ASN A 169 -10.35 -13.71 -19.06
C ASN A 169 -9.65 -12.41 -19.48
N LEU A 170 -9.42 -12.23 -20.79
CA LEU A 170 -8.68 -11.07 -21.32
C LEU A 170 -9.33 -9.73 -20.96
N ASN A 171 -10.66 -9.60 -21.06
CA ASN A 171 -11.34 -8.34 -20.77
C ASN A 171 -11.19 -7.97 -19.29
N PHE A 172 -11.39 -8.95 -18.40
CA PHE A 172 -11.16 -8.76 -16.97
C PHE A 172 -9.70 -8.40 -16.69
N ALA A 173 -8.74 -9.10 -17.29
CA ALA A 173 -7.32 -8.84 -17.11
C ALA A 173 -6.91 -7.43 -17.55
N LEU A 174 -7.42 -6.92 -18.68
CA LEU A 174 -7.13 -5.57 -19.15
C LEU A 174 -7.73 -4.50 -18.25
N THR A 175 -8.99 -4.67 -17.81
CA THR A 175 -9.61 -3.77 -16.84
C THR A 175 -8.85 -3.76 -15.52
N PHE A 176 -8.48 -4.94 -15.02
CA PHE A 176 -7.73 -5.10 -13.78
C PHE A 176 -6.33 -4.49 -13.89
N LEU A 177 -5.62 -4.66 -15.01
CA LEU A 177 -4.34 -4.02 -15.27
C LEU A 177 -4.46 -2.49 -15.19
N GLY A 178 -5.48 -1.90 -15.85
CA GLY A 178 -5.72 -0.46 -15.78
C GLY A 178 -5.91 0.03 -14.35
N MET A 179 -6.73 -0.67 -13.56
CA MET A 179 -6.94 -0.38 -12.14
C MET A 179 -5.65 -0.50 -11.32
N ILE A 180 -4.87 -1.57 -11.53
CA ILE A 180 -3.60 -1.81 -10.84
C ILE A 180 -2.56 -0.73 -11.16
N LEU A 181 -2.46 -0.27 -12.41
CA LEU A 181 -1.52 0.79 -12.78
C LEU A 181 -1.91 2.14 -12.15
N ILE A 182 -3.19 2.49 -12.15
CA ILE A 182 -3.70 3.70 -11.49
C ILE A 182 -3.48 3.63 -9.97
N GLY A 183 -3.82 2.48 -9.36
CA GLY A 183 -3.60 2.24 -7.93
C GLY A 183 -2.11 2.26 -7.56
N ALA A 184 -1.24 1.66 -8.38
CA ALA A 184 0.21 1.69 -8.19
C ALA A 184 0.74 3.11 -8.18
N TYR A 185 0.30 3.94 -9.14
CA TYR A 185 0.66 5.35 -9.18
C TYR A 185 0.17 6.11 -7.94
N GLY A 186 -1.10 6.00 -7.58
CA GLY A 186 -1.67 6.69 -6.42
C GLY A 186 -0.97 6.33 -5.11
N LEU A 187 -0.72 5.04 -4.88
CA LEU A 187 -0.03 4.57 -3.68
C LEU A 187 1.46 4.97 -3.67
N ASN A 188 2.14 4.94 -4.81
CA ASN A 188 3.52 5.43 -4.90
C ASN A 188 3.62 6.94 -4.67
N ALA A 189 2.69 7.73 -5.22
CA ALA A 189 2.63 9.16 -4.96
C ALA A 189 2.39 9.46 -3.47
N ALA A 190 1.50 8.69 -2.83
CA ALA A 190 1.23 8.80 -1.40
C ALA A 190 2.47 8.47 -0.55
N VAL A 191 3.19 7.38 -0.83
CA VAL A 191 4.41 7.04 -0.08
C VAL A 191 5.57 8.00 -0.40
N THR A 192 5.67 8.56 -1.61
CA THR A 192 6.63 9.63 -1.92
C THR A 192 6.40 10.86 -1.04
N ARG A 193 5.13 11.25 -0.86
CA ARG A 193 4.77 12.42 -0.06
C ARG A 193 4.92 12.16 1.44
N THR A 194 4.44 11.02 1.93
CA THR A 194 4.29 10.76 3.37
C THR A 194 5.41 9.94 3.98
N ARG A 195 6.15 9.18 3.15
CA ARG A 195 7.12 8.15 3.56
C ARG A 195 6.52 7.08 4.49
N SER A 196 5.19 6.94 4.50
CA SER A 196 4.43 6.13 5.46
C SER A 196 3.82 4.91 4.79
N VAL A 197 4.17 3.73 5.28
CA VAL A 197 3.49 2.47 4.89
C VAL A 197 2.05 2.47 5.42
N ALA A 198 1.79 2.96 6.64
CA ALA A 198 0.46 2.98 7.22
C ALA A 198 -0.56 3.80 6.38
N VAL A 199 -0.10 4.89 5.75
CA VAL A 199 -0.94 5.69 4.84
C VAL A 199 -1.35 4.88 3.62
N VAL A 200 -0.41 4.20 2.95
CA VAL A 200 -0.72 3.40 1.77
C VAL A 200 -1.54 2.15 2.11
N VAL A 201 -1.35 1.57 3.30
CA VAL A 201 -2.22 0.49 3.82
C VAL A 201 -3.66 0.95 3.88
N CYS A 202 -3.92 2.13 4.44
CA CYS A 202 -5.28 2.67 4.51
C CYS A 202 -5.85 2.97 3.11
N LEU A 203 -5.05 3.58 2.22
CA LEU A 203 -5.47 3.87 0.85
C LEU A 203 -5.76 2.61 0.03
N HIS A 204 -4.97 1.54 0.22
CA HIS A 204 -5.24 0.25 -0.41
C HIS A 204 -6.52 -0.35 0.17
N ALA A 205 -6.67 -0.36 1.50
CA ALA A 205 -7.84 -0.92 2.16
C ALA A 205 -9.17 -0.30 1.69
N LEU A 206 -9.19 1.01 1.35
CA LEU A 206 -10.36 1.69 0.77
C LEU A 206 -10.98 0.94 -0.42
N THR A 207 -10.17 0.24 -1.21
CA THR A 207 -10.64 -0.52 -2.39
C THR A 207 -11.43 -1.78 -2.04
N LYS A 208 -11.34 -2.25 -0.79
CA LYS A 208 -11.99 -3.48 -0.31
C LYS A 208 -13.05 -3.24 0.75
N THR A 209 -13.13 -2.05 1.35
CA THR A 209 -14.10 -1.80 2.43
C THR A 209 -15.52 -1.72 1.90
N SER A 210 -16.46 -2.23 2.68
CA SER A 210 -17.90 -2.20 2.41
C SER A 210 -18.63 -1.03 3.08
N LEU A 211 -17.90 0.02 3.50
CA LEU A 211 -18.48 1.14 4.23
C LEU A 211 -19.56 1.83 3.35
N PRO A 212 -20.74 2.19 3.88
CA PRO A 212 -21.80 2.76 3.06
C PRO A 212 -21.37 4.09 2.44
N ALA A 213 -21.83 4.35 1.21
CA ALA A 213 -21.38 5.45 0.36
C ALA A 213 -21.19 6.81 1.08
N PRO A 214 -22.16 7.36 1.84
CA PRO A 214 -21.98 8.66 2.48
C PRO A 214 -20.79 8.68 3.47
N TYR A 215 -20.59 7.60 4.22
CA TYR A 215 -19.49 7.48 5.18
C TYR A 215 -18.16 7.21 4.49
N SER A 216 -18.16 6.42 3.42
CA SER A 216 -17.00 6.22 2.55
C SER A 216 -16.51 7.54 1.96
N TRP A 217 -17.40 8.39 1.47
CA TRP A 217 -17.04 9.71 0.95
C TRP A 217 -16.49 10.63 2.04
N ALA A 218 -17.05 10.60 3.24
CA ALA A 218 -16.52 11.37 4.37
C ALA A 218 -15.10 10.93 4.76
N VAL A 219 -14.84 9.61 4.82
CA VAL A 219 -13.51 9.07 5.11
C VAL A 219 -12.51 9.43 4.00
N ILE A 220 -12.89 9.25 2.73
CA ILE A 220 -12.06 9.62 1.59
C ILE A 220 -11.74 11.12 1.63
N GLY A 221 -12.72 11.97 1.88
CA GLY A 221 -12.54 13.41 2.02
C GLY A 221 -11.56 13.78 3.13
N ALA A 222 -11.69 13.16 4.31
CA ALA A 222 -10.78 13.37 5.43
C ALA A 222 -9.33 12.94 5.08
N ILE A 223 -9.17 11.79 4.42
CA ILE A 223 -7.85 11.33 3.96
C ILE A 223 -7.25 12.32 2.95
N ILE A 224 -8.03 12.77 1.97
CA ILE A 224 -7.58 13.76 0.98
C ILE A 224 -7.13 15.05 1.66
N VAL A 225 -7.89 15.57 2.62
CA VAL A 225 -7.51 16.77 3.39
C VAL A 225 -6.19 16.55 4.14
N LEU A 226 -6.04 15.42 4.83
CA LEU A 226 -4.81 15.09 5.55
C LEU A 226 -3.59 14.94 4.62
N LEU A 227 -3.80 14.40 3.42
CA LEU A 227 -2.77 14.28 2.38
C LEU A 227 -2.41 15.63 1.75
N ILE A 228 -3.38 16.44 1.34
CA ILE A 228 -3.11 17.75 0.71
C ILE A 228 -2.43 18.68 1.72
N THR A 229 -2.87 18.66 2.98
CA THR A 229 -2.25 19.46 4.04
C THR A 229 -0.97 18.86 4.60
N TRP A 230 -0.49 17.72 4.08
CA TRP A 230 0.77 17.10 4.53
C TRP A 230 1.95 18.06 4.28
N PRO A 231 2.69 18.49 5.32
CA PRO A 231 3.86 19.32 5.17
C PRO A 231 4.84 18.72 4.16
N SER A 232 5.32 19.54 3.23
CA SER A 232 6.33 19.11 2.27
C SER A 232 7.57 18.65 3.03
N ASN A 233 7.95 17.39 2.85
CA ASN A 233 9.25 16.93 3.29
C ASN A 233 10.27 17.71 2.46
N ARG A 234 10.85 18.78 3.02
CA ARG A 234 12.09 19.33 2.46
C ARG A 234 13.09 18.19 2.54
N VAL A 235 13.42 17.61 1.39
CA VAL A 235 14.63 16.81 1.26
C VAL A 235 15.75 17.81 1.50
N THR A 236 16.37 17.80 2.67
CA THR A 236 17.73 18.34 2.75
C THR A 236 18.55 17.42 1.86
N THR A 237 18.85 17.89 0.67
CA THR A 237 19.87 17.23 -0.13
C THR A 237 21.20 17.43 0.60
N PRO A 238 22.19 16.53 0.46
CA PRO A 238 23.51 16.72 1.08
C PRO A 238 24.15 18.07 0.72
N VAL A 239 23.76 18.65 -0.42
CA VAL A 239 24.18 19.98 -0.89
C VAL A 239 23.72 21.11 0.04
N ASP A 240 22.62 20.92 0.77
CA ASP A 240 22.08 21.92 1.71
C ASP A 240 22.78 21.90 3.08
N ALA A 241 23.65 20.90 3.34
CA ALA A 241 24.40 20.79 4.59
C ALA A 241 25.74 21.56 4.55
N GLU A 242 26.29 21.81 3.36
CA GLU A 242 27.55 22.54 3.17
C GLU A 242 27.39 24.06 3.30
N THR A 243 26.16 24.60 3.23
CA THR A 243 25.88 26.03 3.39
C THR A 243 25.57 26.46 4.83
N LEU A 244 25.67 25.53 5.79
CA LEU A 244 25.42 25.79 7.21
C LEU A 244 26.68 25.86 8.07
N VAL A 245 27.87 25.90 7.46
CA VAL A 245 29.09 26.27 8.18
C VAL A 245 29.06 27.80 8.37
N PRO A 246 29.00 28.32 9.60
CA PRO A 246 29.14 29.75 9.81
C PRO A 246 30.55 30.16 9.36
N GLU A 247 30.67 31.17 8.51
CA GLU A 247 31.95 31.85 8.33
C GLU A 247 32.34 32.43 9.70
N GLU A 248 33.36 31.85 10.32
CA GLU A 248 34.03 32.45 11.46
C GLU A 248 34.72 33.74 10.97
N HIS A 249 34.22 34.87 11.44
CA HIS A 249 34.89 36.17 11.43
C HIS A 249 35.37 36.50 12.84
#